data_AF-A0A3G2G597-F1
#
_entry.id   AF-A0A3G2G597-F1
#
_cell.length_a   1.000
_cell.length_b   1.000
_cell.length_c   1.000
_cell.angle_alpha   90.00
_cell.angle_beta   90.00
_cell.angle_gamma   90.00
#
_symmetry.space_group_name_H-M   'P 1'
#
loop_
_entity.id
_entity.type
_entity.pdbx_description
1 polymer ?
#
loop_
_entity_poly.entity_id
_entity_poly.type
_entity_poly.pdbx_seq_one_letter_code
_entity_poly.pdbx_strand_id
1 'polypeptide(L)' 'MRIIKKYDLAISDFDKALTYNPDDVLVLYQKGEVLLSLGQKEKACEHFLKVKKLGNNEIDDVIEKAKCKNL' A
#
# COMPACT_ATOMS: atom_id res chain seq x y z
N MET A 1 6.41 19.83 -11.97
CA MET A 1 6.31 18.78 -10.93
C MET A 1 5.19 19.12 -9.95
N ARG A 2 4.02 18.47 -10.04
CA ARG A 2 2.88 18.73 -9.11
C ARG A 2 2.30 17.45 -8.50
N ILE A 3 2.75 16.30 -9.00
CA ILE A 3 2.21 14.98 -8.69
C ILE A 3 2.92 14.39 -7.46
N ILE A 4 4.25 14.50 -7.38
CA ILE A 4 5.07 14.00 -6.26
C ILE A 4 4.56 14.57 -4.92
N LYS A 5 4.36 15.89 -4.85
CA LYS A 5 3.91 16.58 -3.63
C LYS A 5 2.52 16.14 -3.13
N LYS A 6 1.64 15.64 -4.00
CA LYS A 6 0.32 15.15 -3.60
C LYS A 6 0.39 13.74 -3.03
N TYR A 7 1.24 12.89 -3.58
CA TYR A 7 1.45 11.54 -3.06
C TYR A 7 2.17 11.55 -1.72
N ASP A 8 3.10 12.49 -1.51
CA ASP A 8 3.78 12.65 -0.20
C ASP A 8 2.78 13.00 0.92
N LEU A 9 1.81 13.88 0.63
CA LEU A 9 0.74 14.21 1.58
C LEU A 9 -0.17 13.01 1.83
N ALA A 10 -0.57 12.28 0.78
CA ALA A 10 -1.39 11.08 0.93
C ALA A 10 -0.70 10.01 1.78
N ILE A 11 0.60 9.76 1.55
CA ILE A 11 1.39 8.83 2.37
C ILE A 11 1.41 9.29 3.82
N SER A 12 1.61 10.59 4.09
CA SER A 12 1.61 11.10 5.46
C SER A 12 0.25 10.94 6.15
N ASP A 13 -0.85 11.10 5.42
CA ASP A 13 -2.19 10.92 5.98
C ASP A 13 -2.49 9.45 6.25
N PHE A 14 -2.05 8.54 5.36
CA PHE A 14 -2.11 7.11 5.59
C PHE A 14 -1.25 6.67 6.78
N ASP A 15 -0.04 7.23 6.93
CA ASP A 15 0.82 6.94 8.08
C ASP A 15 0.13 7.30 9.39
N LYS A 16 -0.48 8.49 9.47
CA LYS A 16 -1.28 8.89 10.64
C LYS A 16 -2.44 7.94 10.87
N ALA A 17 -3.21 7.59 9.84
CA ALA A 17 -4.33 6.66 9.99
C ALA A 17 -3.85 5.30 10.53
N LEU A 18 -2.73 4.78 10.03
CA LEU A 18 -2.12 3.54 10.52
C LEU A 18 -1.55 3.65 11.93
N THR A 19 -1.27 4.85 12.45
CA THR A 19 -0.94 5.00 13.89
C THR A 19 -2.15 4.78 14.79
N TYR A 20 -3.36 5.12 14.34
CA TYR A 20 -4.60 4.92 15.09
C TYR A 20 -5.16 3.51 14.89
N ASN A 21 -5.10 2.98 13.66
CA ASN A 21 -5.51 1.62 13.33
C ASN A 21 -4.45 0.96 12.43
N PRO A 22 -3.46 0.28 13.03
CA PRO A 22 -2.36 -0.35 12.28
C PRO A 22 -2.80 -1.42 11.28
N ASP A 23 -3.96 -2.01 11.50
CA ASP A 23 -4.49 -3.14 10.74
C ASP A 23 -5.71 -2.73 9.90
N ASP A 24 -5.86 -1.43 9.63
CA ASP A 24 -6.84 -0.94 8.68
C ASP A 24 -6.48 -1.42 7.26
N VAL A 25 -7.20 -2.46 6.82
CA VAL A 25 -7.01 -3.09 5.52
C VAL A 25 -7.17 -2.09 4.38
N LEU A 26 -8.11 -1.16 4.48
CA LEU A 26 -8.37 -0.17 3.42
C LEU A 26 -7.21 0.82 3.32
N VAL A 27 -6.71 1.31 4.45
CA VAL A 27 -5.58 2.25 4.48
C VAL A 27 -4.29 1.58 3.99
N LEU A 28 -4.01 0.35 4.44
CA LEU A 28 -2.86 -0.43 3.97
C LEU A 28 -2.92 -0.66 2.45
N TYR A 29 -4.10 -0.99 1.93
CA TYR A 29 -4.35 -1.15 0.50
C TYR A 29 -4.06 0.13 -0.29
N GLN A 30 -4.73 1.24 0.08
CA GLN A 30 -4.60 2.51 -0.63
C GLN A 30 -3.17 3.07 -0.58
N LYS A 31 -2.49 2.92 0.56
CA LYS A 31 -1.08 3.30 0.68
C LYS A 31 -0.20 2.46 -0.25
N GLY A 32 -0.46 1.15 -0.36
CA GLY A 32 0.21 0.27 -1.32
C GLY A 32 0.02 0.71 -2.78
N GLU A 33 -1.20 1.08 -3.18
CA GLU A 33 -1.48 1.56 -4.54
C GLU A 33 -0.76 2.88 -4.86
N VAL A 34 -0.72 3.81 -3.89
CA VAL A 34 0.02 5.07 -4.04
C VAL A 34 1.52 4.80 -4.16
N LEU A 35 2.07 3.90 -3.37
CA LEU A 35 3.48 3.50 -3.45
C LEU A 35 3.82 2.85 -4.80
N LEU A 36 2.93 2.00 -5.35
CA LEU A 36 3.08 1.47 -6.71
C LEU A 36 3.10 2.59 -7.76
N SER A 37 2.18 3.56 -7.64
CA SER A 37 2.08 4.70 -8.57
C SER A 37 3.32 5.60 -8.52
N LEU A 38 4.05 5.58 -7.38
CA LEU A 38 5.35 6.23 -7.21
C LEU A 38 6.55 5.38 -7.66
N GLY A 39 6.31 4.15 -8.12
CA GLY A 39 7.37 3.19 -8.48
C GLY A 39 8.05 2.53 -7.28
N GLN A 40 7.58 2.75 -6.06
CA GLN A 40 8.11 2.14 -4.83
C GLN A 40 7.48 0.76 -4.61
N LYS A 41 7.78 -0.15 -5.53
CA LYS A 41 7.15 -1.47 -5.62
C LYS A 41 7.38 -2.34 -4.39
N GLU A 42 8.59 -2.32 -3.84
CA GLU A 42 8.98 -3.13 -2.67
C GLU A 42 8.12 -2.76 -1.46
N LYS A 43 8.00 -1.45 -1.16
CA LYS A 43 7.18 -0.96 -0.06
C LYS A 43 5.70 -1.23 -0.26
N ALA A 44 5.20 -1.10 -1.49
CA ALA A 44 3.83 -1.43 -1.80
C ALA A 44 3.53 -2.91 -1.52
N CYS A 45 4.45 -3.80 -1.89
CA CYS A 45 4.33 -5.23 -1.65
C CYS A 45 4.29 -5.59 -0.16
N GLU A 46 5.07 -4.93 0.69
CA GLU A 46 4.98 -5.11 2.14
C GLU A 46 3.56 -4.83 2.66
N HIS A 47 2.93 -3.78 2.16
CA HIS A 47 1.60 -3.35 2.60
C HIS A 47 0.52 -4.32 2.11
N PHE A 48 0.58 -4.75 0.84
CA PHE A 48 -0.35 -5.74 0.30
C PHE A 48 -0.20 -7.12 0.97
N LEU A 49 1.03 -7.53 1.30
CA LEU A 49 1.26 -8.76 2.04
C LEU A 49 0.72 -8.66 3.47
N LYS A 50 0.77 -7.48 4.10
CA LYS A 50 0.11 -7.25 5.39
C LYS A 50 -1.40 -7.38 5.28
N VAL A 51 -2.01 -6.77 4.25
CA VAL A 51 -3.45 -6.92 3.95
C VAL A 51 -3.84 -8.39 3.81
N LYS A 52 -3.05 -9.18 3.07
CA LYS A 52 -3.28 -10.62 2.94
C LYS A 52 -3.21 -11.35 4.28
N LYS A 53 -2.22 -11.03 5.12
CA LYS A 53 -2.05 -11.63 6.45
C LYS A 53 -3.22 -11.34 7.38
N LEU A 54 -3.89 -10.20 7.20
CA LEU A 54 -5.10 -9.83 7.96
C LEU A 54 -6.36 -10.58 7.50
N GLY A 55 -6.23 -11.51 6.53
CA GLY A 55 -7.32 -12.38 6.08
C GLY A 55 -8.09 -11.83 4.88
N ASN A 56 -7.66 -10.73 4.28
CA ASN A 56 -8.26 -10.26 3.04
C ASN A 56 -7.63 -11.01 1.85
N ASN A 57 -8.39 -11.98 1.32
CA ASN A 57 -7.97 -12.81 0.20
C ASN A 57 -8.22 -12.16 -1.18
N GLU A 58 -8.93 -11.02 -1.24
CA GLU A 58 -9.20 -10.30 -2.50
C GLU A 58 -7.94 -9.61 -3.06
N ILE A 59 -6.90 -9.46 -2.22
CA ILE A 59 -5.62 -8.83 -2.57
C ILE A 59 -4.73 -9.71 -3.48
N ASP A 60 -5.10 -10.97 -3.75
CA ASP A 60 -4.25 -11.89 -4.50
C ASP A 60 -3.96 -11.44 -5.93
N ASP A 61 -4.97 -10.91 -6.63
CA ASP A 61 -4.82 -10.29 -7.96
C ASP A 61 -3.90 -9.07 -7.89
N VAL A 62 -4.00 -8.28 -6.82
CA VAL A 62 -3.19 -7.07 -6.64
C VAL A 62 -1.74 -7.42 -6.36
N ILE A 63 -1.47 -8.41 -5.51
CA ILE A 63 -0.12 -8.95 -5.24
C ILE A 63 0.52 -9.50 -6.52
N GLU A 64 -0.27 -10.17 -7.37
CA GLU A 64 0.19 -10.71 -8.64
C GLU A 64 0.50 -9.60 -9.66
N LYS A 65 -0.40 -8.64 -9.86
CA LYS A 65 -0.20 -7.46 -10.72
C LYS A 65 0.97 -6.61 -10.26
N ALA A 66 1.09 -6.42 -8.95
CA ALA A 66 2.21 -5.75 -8.30
C ALA A 66 3.49 -6.59 -8.36
N LYS A 67 3.47 -7.82 -8.88
CA LYS A 67 4.62 -8.75 -8.99
C LYS A 67 5.41 -8.87 -7.70
N CYS A 68 4.71 -8.96 -6.57
CA CYS A 68 5.31 -9.00 -5.24
C CYS A 68 5.98 -10.34 -4.90
N LYS A 69 5.65 -11.41 -5.61
CA LYS A 69 6.25 -12.75 -5.47
C LYS A 69 7.62 -12.90 -6.15
N ASN A 70 8.04 -11.91 -6.94
CA ASN A 70 9.28 -11.92 -7.71
C ASN A 70 10.30 -10.88 -7.21
N LEU A 71 10.26 -10.54 -5.92
CA LEU A 71 11.19 -9.62 -5.26
C LEU A 71 12.06 -10.38 -4.27
#